data_AF-A0AAU5LA26-F1
#
_entry.id   AF-A0AAU5LA26-F1
#
_cell.length_a   1.000
_cell.length_b   1.000
_cell.length_c   1.000
_cell.angle_alpha   90.00
_cell.angle_beta   90.00
_cell.angle_gamma   90.00
#
_symmetry.space_group_name_H-M   'P 1'
#
loop_
_entity.id
_entity.type
_entity.pdbx_description
1 polymer ?
#
loop_
_entity_poly.entity_id
_entity_poly.type
_entity_poly.pdbx_seq_one_letter_code
_entity_poly.pdbx_strand_id
1 'polypeptide(L)'
;MRTAPTPAEAYTAAPDHPTEMQAIINIGTAAAAAGERLDQHRPWLLRQAAVIDRTALQSEAEPRRGGLLGDGGDGPDWMDERVTADATGTALALLEYDRAHGGQLGPLDPHAPQQAADPRGYVRAEYLAWRHSQLQRLQADTDELVIEMTTVGNLAQEHIDAARRGAPVPLAEQIDVARRRLAVHRLRVDHGAPGSALDQNEAETVLRGLEEEVAARGDARA
;
A
#
# COMPACT_ATOMS: atom_id res chain seq x y z
N MET A 1 -2.62 -22.02 -27.12
CA MET A 1 -2.08 -20.83 -26.43
C MET A 1 -2.90 -20.64 -25.18
N ARG A 2 -2.30 -20.60 -23.99
CA ARG A 2 -3.01 -20.15 -22.78
C ARG A 2 -3.08 -18.63 -22.84
N THR A 3 -4.27 -18.06 -22.75
CA THR A 3 -4.47 -16.62 -22.61
C THR A 3 -3.80 -16.16 -21.31
N ALA A 4 -3.12 -15.01 -21.32
CA ALA A 4 -2.58 -14.42 -20.09
C ALA A 4 -3.75 -14.12 -19.12
N PRO A 5 -3.54 -14.26 -17.80
CA PRO A 5 -4.58 -13.95 -16.83
C PRO A 5 -4.86 -12.45 -16.84
N THR A 6 -6.12 -12.07 -16.59
CA THR A 6 -6.46 -10.68 -16.32
C THR A 6 -5.83 -10.23 -14.99
N PRO A 7 -5.63 -8.90 -14.78
CA PRO A 7 -5.18 -8.38 -13.48
C PRO A 7 -6.02 -8.85 -12.29
N ALA A 8 -7.35 -8.95 -12.47
CA ALA A 8 -8.26 -9.38 -11.43
C ALA A 8 -8.10 -10.88 -11.08
N GLU A 9 -7.87 -11.72 -12.09
CA GLU A 9 -7.60 -13.15 -11.87
C GLU A 9 -6.22 -13.35 -11.21
N ALA A 10 -5.19 -12.68 -11.71
CA ALA A 10 -3.81 -12.81 -11.21
C ALA A 10 -3.63 -12.32 -9.76
N TYR A 11 -4.37 -11.29 -9.37
CA TYR A 11 -4.27 -10.63 -8.06
C TYR A 11 -5.59 -10.68 -7.30
N THR A 12 -6.19 -11.86 -7.24
CA THR A 12 -7.42 -12.08 -6.48
C THR A 12 -7.23 -11.64 -5.02
N ALA A 13 -8.19 -10.88 -4.47
CA ALA A 13 -8.16 -10.31 -3.12
C ALA A 13 -7.08 -9.24 -2.85
N ALA A 14 -6.36 -8.77 -3.88
CA ALA A 14 -5.53 -7.59 -3.74
C ALA A 14 -6.37 -6.34 -3.43
N PRO A 15 -5.84 -5.39 -2.64
CA PRO A 15 -6.50 -4.10 -2.42
C PRO A 15 -6.66 -3.30 -3.73
N ASP A 16 -7.42 -2.22 -3.66
CA ASP A 16 -7.41 -1.22 -4.74
C ASP A 16 -6.02 -0.60 -4.89
N HIS A 17 -5.70 -0.11 -6.10
CA HIS A 17 -4.38 0.39 -6.43
C HIS A 17 -3.92 1.56 -5.53
N PRO A 18 -4.76 2.58 -5.23
CA PRO A 18 -4.41 3.61 -4.25
C PRO A 18 -4.04 3.07 -2.88
N THR A 19 -4.82 2.13 -2.33
CA THR A 19 -4.51 1.49 -1.04
C THR A 19 -3.19 0.73 -1.08
N GLU A 20 -2.92 -0.02 -2.15
CA GLU A 20 -1.66 -0.76 -2.30
C GLU A 20 -0.45 0.17 -2.40
N MET A 21 -0.55 1.25 -3.17
CA MET A 21 0.49 2.26 -3.29
C MET A 21 0.77 2.98 -1.97
N GLN A 22 -0.28 3.36 -1.24
CA GLN A 22 -0.13 4.01 0.07
C GLN A 22 0.60 3.11 1.06
N ALA A 23 0.33 1.82 1.03
CA ALA A 23 0.97 0.87 1.92
C ALA A 23 2.44 0.60 1.55
N ILE A 24 2.80 0.65 0.27
CA ILE A 24 4.21 0.65 -0.18
C ILE A 24 4.92 1.90 0.34
N ILE A 25 4.26 3.08 0.27
CA ILE A 25 4.79 4.34 0.81
C ILE A 25 5.01 4.23 2.33
N ASN A 26 4.05 3.66 3.07
CA ASN A 26 4.17 3.48 4.51
C ASN A 26 5.41 2.66 4.90
N ILE A 27 5.67 1.54 4.20
CA ILE A 27 6.89 0.75 4.39
C ILE A 27 8.12 1.58 4.05
N GLY A 28 8.06 2.32 2.94
CA GLY A 28 9.06 3.29 2.50
C GLY A 28 9.50 4.26 3.60
N THR A 29 8.52 4.96 4.17
CA THR A 29 8.70 5.94 5.23
C THR A 29 9.21 5.31 6.52
N ALA A 30 8.69 4.14 6.89
CA ALA A 30 9.13 3.45 8.10
C ALA A 30 10.60 3.02 8.01
N ALA A 31 11.02 2.42 6.89
CA ALA A 31 12.41 2.05 6.66
C ALA A 31 13.33 3.28 6.65
N ALA A 32 12.93 4.38 5.99
CA ALA A 32 13.70 5.62 6.00
C ALA A 32 13.88 6.20 7.41
N ALA A 33 12.83 6.16 8.23
CA ALA A 33 12.89 6.60 9.63
C ALA A 33 13.80 5.70 10.50
N ALA A 34 13.88 4.41 10.18
CA ALA A 34 14.76 3.45 10.83
C ALA A 34 16.21 3.49 10.29
N GLY A 35 16.48 4.22 9.20
CA GLY A 35 17.78 4.22 8.52
C GLY A 35 18.07 2.91 7.77
N GLU A 36 17.03 2.17 7.41
CA GLU A 36 17.10 0.87 6.74
C GLU A 36 16.99 1.02 5.22
N ARG A 37 17.56 0.07 4.47
CA ARG A 37 17.51 0.08 3.01
C ARG A 37 16.30 -0.69 2.50
N LEU A 38 15.49 -0.10 1.62
CA LEU A 38 14.26 -0.70 1.08
C LEU A 38 14.46 -2.04 0.36
N ASP A 39 15.61 -2.22 -0.28
CA ASP A 39 15.97 -3.48 -0.95
C ASP A 39 16.19 -4.65 0.02
N GLN A 40 16.14 -4.40 1.34
CA GLN A 40 16.17 -5.42 2.39
C GLN A 40 14.78 -5.75 2.95
N HIS A 41 13.73 -5.06 2.49
CA HIS A 41 12.36 -5.28 2.96
C HIS A 41 11.59 -6.14 1.97
N ARG A 42 11.56 -7.45 2.20
CA ARG A 42 10.78 -8.39 1.38
C ARG A 42 9.32 -7.96 1.15
N PRO A 43 8.55 -7.48 2.16
CA PRO A 43 7.17 -7.01 1.92
C PRO A 43 7.11 -5.83 0.95
N TRP A 44 8.10 -4.93 0.97
CA TRP A 44 8.17 -3.82 0.03
C TRP A 44 8.43 -4.32 -1.39
N LEU A 45 9.45 -5.19 -1.57
CA LEU A 45 9.81 -5.79 -2.85
C LEU A 45 8.62 -6.55 -3.48
N LEU A 46 7.95 -7.38 -2.68
CA LEU A 46 6.80 -8.18 -3.14
C LEU A 46 5.65 -7.29 -3.60
N ARG A 47 5.27 -6.29 -2.81
CA ARG A 47 4.14 -5.41 -3.14
C ARG A 47 4.47 -4.51 -4.33
N GLN A 48 5.70 -4.01 -4.41
CA GLN A 48 6.16 -3.24 -5.56
C GLN A 48 6.10 -4.06 -6.85
N ALA A 49 6.67 -5.28 -6.84
CA ALA A 49 6.64 -6.17 -8.00
C ALA A 49 5.21 -6.53 -8.41
N ALA A 50 4.33 -6.79 -7.45
CA ALA A 50 2.92 -7.09 -7.70
C ALA A 50 2.16 -5.91 -8.33
N VAL A 51 2.39 -4.68 -7.85
CA VAL A 51 1.79 -3.47 -8.43
C VAL A 51 2.24 -3.27 -9.87
N ILE A 52 3.54 -3.38 -10.14
CA ILE A 52 4.10 -3.16 -11.49
C ILE A 52 3.60 -4.25 -12.44
N ASP A 53 3.58 -5.51 -12.02
CA ASP A 53 3.02 -6.61 -12.83
C ASP A 53 1.51 -6.44 -13.07
N ARG A 54 0.74 -5.96 -12.08
CA ARG A 54 -0.69 -5.66 -12.25
C ARG A 54 -0.91 -4.55 -13.28
N THR A 55 -0.09 -3.51 -13.27
CA THR A 55 -0.12 -2.44 -14.29
C THR A 55 0.25 -2.98 -15.66
N ALA A 56 1.27 -3.84 -15.77
CA ALA A 56 1.64 -4.50 -17.03
C ALA A 56 0.50 -5.35 -17.59
N LEU A 57 -0.16 -6.15 -16.74
CA LEU A 57 -1.34 -6.93 -17.14
C LEU A 57 -2.52 -6.05 -17.59
N GLN A 58 -2.68 -4.84 -17.02
CA GLN A 58 -3.69 -3.90 -17.47
C GLN A 58 -3.37 -3.36 -18.87
N SER A 59 -2.14 -2.92 -19.10
CA SER A 59 -1.66 -2.50 -20.43
C SER A 59 -1.79 -3.62 -21.47
N GLU A 60 -1.51 -4.87 -21.10
CA GLU A 60 -1.65 -6.04 -21.99
C GLU A 60 -3.11 -6.41 -22.28
N ALA A 61 -4.02 -6.19 -21.33
CA ALA A 61 -5.44 -6.57 -21.44
C ALA A 61 -6.29 -5.53 -22.18
N GLU A 62 -5.90 -4.25 -22.15
CA GLU A 62 -6.59 -3.20 -22.90
C GLU A 62 -6.25 -3.34 -24.40
N PRO A 63 -7.22 -3.67 -25.27
CA PRO A 63 -6.95 -3.68 -26.70
C PRO A 63 -6.56 -2.27 -27.12
N ARG A 64 -5.40 -2.12 -27.78
CA ARG A 64 -4.99 -0.88 -28.47
C ARG A 64 -6.25 -0.32 -29.12
N ARG A 65 -6.76 0.80 -28.63
CA ARG A 65 -7.92 1.45 -29.24
C ARG A 65 -7.45 2.00 -30.58
N GLY A 66 -7.49 1.14 -31.62
CA GLY A 66 -7.40 1.57 -32.99
C GLY A 66 -8.51 2.60 -33.20
N GLY A 67 -8.12 3.87 -33.30
CA GLY A 67 -9.04 4.99 -33.36
C GLY A 67 -9.98 4.83 -34.55
N LEU A 68 -11.29 4.86 -34.29
CA LEU A 68 -12.28 5.08 -35.35
C LEU A 68 -12.56 6.57 -35.57
N LEU A 69 -12.11 7.46 -34.69
CA LEU A 69 -12.24 8.92 -34.81
C LEU A 69 -11.09 9.61 -34.04
N GLY A 70 -10.07 10.11 -34.75
CA GLY A 70 -9.18 11.15 -34.23
C GLY A 70 -7.76 10.71 -33.84
N ASP A 71 -6.81 11.25 -34.59
CA ASP A 71 -5.36 11.34 -34.38
C ASP A 71 -4.97 11.90 -33.00
N GLY A 72 -4.99 11.08 -31.94
CA GLY A 72 -4.65 11.59 -30.60
C GLY A 72 -4.56 10.62 -29.44
N GLY A 73 -4.30 9.33 -29.67
CA GLY A 73 -4.26 8.36 -28.57
C GLY A 73 -3.48 7.08 -28.82
N ASP A 74 -2.57 7.04 -29.79
CA ASP A 74 -1.55 6.00 -29.84
C ASP A 74 -0.41 6.43 -28.90
N GLY A 75 -0.50 6.03 -27.64
CA GLY A 75 0.68 5.96 -26.80
C GLY A 75 1.73 5.14 -27.56
N PRO A 76 2.98 5.62 -27.68
CA PRO A 76 3.92 4.96 -28.55
C PRO A 76 4.24 3.55 -28.03
N ASP A 77 4.31 2.56 -28.92
CA ASP A 77 4.49 1.12 -28.60
C ASP A 77 5.63 0.81 -27.61
N TRP A 78 6.62 1.70 -27.47
CA TRP A 78 7.71 1.58 -26.50
C TRP A 78 7.27 1.74 -25.04
N MET A 79 6.11 2.35 -24.75
CA MET A 79 5.60 2.49 -23.38
C MET A 79 5.15 1.15 -22.80
N ASP A 80 4.44 0.32 -23.56
CA ASP A 80 3.97 -1.00 -23.11
C ASP A 80 5.12 -1.99 -22.93
N GLU A 81 6.10 -1.96 -23.85
CA GLU A 81 7.31 -2.77 -23.75
C GLU A 81 8.12 -2.41 -22.51
N ARG A 82 8.21 -1.12 -22.16
CA ARG A 82 8.89 -0.65 -20.96
C ARG A 82 8.19 -1.11 -19.69
N VAL A 83 6.86 -0.99 -19.59
CA VAL A 83 6.11 -1.44 -18.40
C VAL A 83 6.27 -2.96 -18.21
N THR A 84 6.26 -3.73 -19.29
CA THR A 84 6.48 -5.19 -19.25
C THR A 84 7.91 -5.55 -18.83
N ALA A 85 8.91 -4.81 -19.32
CA ALA A 85 10.30 -4.97 -18.94
C ALA A 85 10.52 -4.62 -17.45
N ASP A 86 9.91 -3.53 -16.98
CA ASP A 86 9.96 -3.12 -15.57
C ASP A 86 9.30 -4.17 -14.65
N ALA A 87 8.16 -4.75 -15.06
CA ALA A 87 7.51 -5.84 -14.34
C ALA A 87 8.40 -7.08 -14.23
N THR A 88 9.08 -7.44 -15.32
CA THR A 88 10.02 -8.57 -15.34
C THR A 88 11.24 -8.28 -14.47
N GLY A 89 11.80 -7.08 -14.54
CA GLY A 89 12.97 -6.67 -13.75
C GLY A 89 12.69 -6.68 -12.25
N THR A 90 11.56 -6.13 -11.81
CA THR A 90 11.17 -6.15 -10.39
C THR A 90 10.82 -7.55 -9.88
N ALA A 91 10.23 -8.39 -10.72
CA ALA A 91 10.00 -9.80 -10.40
C ALA A 91 11.31 -10.58 -10.21
N LEU A 92 12.31 -10.34 -11.07
CA LEU A 92 13.65 -10.92 -10.92
C LEU A 92 14.34 -10.45 -9.64
N ALA A 93 14.21 -9.18 -9.27
CA ALA A 93 14.78 -8.64 -8.04
C ALA A 93 14.21 -9.31 -6.79
N LEU A 94 12.89 -9.53 -6.73
CA LEU A 94 12.27 -10.30 -5.64
C LEU A 94 12.79 -11.75 -5.62
N LEU A 95 12.86 -12.40 -6.78
CA LEU A 95 13.32 -13.78 -6.89
C LEU A 95 14.79 -13.93 -6.44
N GLU A 96 15.67 -12.99 -6.80
CA GLU A 96 17.06 -12.95 -6.35
C GLU A 96 17.15 -12.73 -4.84
N TYR A 97 16.36 -11.79 -4.31
CA TYR A 97 16.27 -11.57 -2.87
C TYR A 97 15.86 -12.85 -2.12
N ASP A 98 14.83 -13.55 -2.60
CA ASP A 98 14.30 -14.75 -1.98
C ASP A 98 15.28 -15.93 -2.03
N ARG A 99 16.03 -16.08 -3.14
CA ARG A 99 17.13 -17.05 -3.25
C ARG A 99 18.25 -16.79 -2.26
N ALA A 100 18.59 -15.53 -2.02
CA ALA A 100 19.68 -15.15 -1.14
C ALA A 100 19.31 -15.28 0.35
N HIS A 101 18.04 -15.05 0.70
CA HIS A 101 17.60 -14.93 2.10
C HIS A 101 16.65 -16.04 2.55
N GLY A 102 16.27 -16.98 1.67
CA GLY A 102 15.32 -18.07 1.98
C GLY A 102 13.89 -17.58 2.25
N GLY A 103 13.55 -16.36 1.83
CA GLY A 103 12.24 -15.77 2.03
C GLY A 103 11.24 -16.33 1.03
N GLN A 104 10.35 -17.22 1.45
CA GLN A 104 9.22 -17.65 0.62
C GLN A 104 7.97 -17.76 1.50
N LEU A 105 6.84 -17.35 0.97
CA LEU A 105 5.52 -17.53 1.59
C LEU A 105 4.62 -18.41 0.73
N GLY A 106 4.80 -18.36 -0.59
CA GLY A 106 4.07 -19.17 -1.54
C GLY A 106 4.67 -20.57 -1.73
N PRO A 107 4.00 -21.38 -2.57
CA PRO A 107 4.34 -22.79 -2.73
C PRO A 107 5.50 -23.03 -3.70
N LEU A 108 6.01 -21.98 -4.35
CA LEU A 108 6.99 -22.08 -5.43
C LEU A 108 8.39 -21.91 -4.86
N ASP A 109 9.24 -22.91 -5.05
CA ASP A 109 10.66 -22.82 -4.69
C ASP A 109 11.38 -21.77 -5.57
N PRO A 110 12.00 -20.73 -5.00
CA PRO A 110 12.70 -19.68 -5.76
C PRO A 110 13.90 -20.23 -6.55
N HIS A 111 14.46 -21.38 -6.17
CA HIS A 111 15.56 -22.03 -6.90
C HIS A 111 15.08 -22.90 -8.06
N ALA A 112 13.78 -23.15 -8.18
CA ALA A 112 13.25 -23.95 -9.28
C ALA A 112 13.50 -23.22 -10.62
N PRO A 113 14.04 -23.91 -11.65
CA PRO A 113 14.41 -23.29 -12.92
C PRO A 113 13.20 -22.67 -13.66
N GLN A 114 12.00 -23.16 -13.39
CA GLN A 114 10.75 -22.63 -13.95
C GLN A 114 10.50 -21.17 -13.51
N GLN A 115 10.97 -20.75 -12.32
CA GLN A 115 10.78 -19.38 -11.85
C GLN A 115 11.68 -18.38 -12.59
N ALA A 116 12.84 -18.84 -13.06
CA ALA A 116 13.67 -18.01 -13.95
C ALA A 116 13.05 -17.85 -15.34
N ALA A 117 12.25 -18.83 -15.79
CA ALA A 117 11.53 -18.77 -17.06
C ALA A 117 10.23 -17.93 -16.98
N ASP A 118 9.60 -17.85 -15.81
CA ASP A 118 8.41 -17.03 -15.55
C ASP A 118 8.48 -16.32 -14.17
N PRO A 119 9.30 -15.26 -14.04
CA PRO A 119 9.46 -14.55 -12.78
C PRO A 119 8.17 -13.80 -12.38
N ARG A 120 7.36 -13.36 -13.36
CA ARG A 120 6.07 -12.71 -13.08
C ARG A 120 5.06 -13.68 -12.48
N GLY A 121 5.04 -14.93 -12.96
CA GLY A 121 4.29 -16.02 -12.36
C GLY A 121 4.67 -16.29 -10.90
N TYR A 122 5.97 -16.23 -10.60
CA TYR A 122 6.48 -16.34 -9.22
C TYR A 122 5.91 -15.24 -8.31
N VAL A 123 5.98 -13.97 -8.73
CA VAL A 123 5.43 -12.82 -7.96
C VAL A 123 3.95 -13.01 -7.66
N ARG A 124 3.15 -13.41 -8.65
CA ARG A 124 1.70 -13.63 -8.46
C ARG A 124 1.43 -14.69 -7.40
N ALA A 125 2.14 -15.82 -7.45
CA ALA A 125 1.99 -16.90 -6.48
C ALA A 125 2.38 -16.47 -5.06
N GLU A 126 3.52 -15.77 -4.92
CA GLU A 126 3.99 -15.25 -3.63
C GLU A 126 3.03 -14.20 -3.06
N TYR A 127 2.53 -13.30 -3.91
CA TYR A 127 1.61 -12.24 -3.48
C TYR A 127 0.29 -12.83 -3.00
N LEU A 128 -0.29 -13.80 -3.72
CA LEU A 128 -1.51 -14.47 -3.31
C LEU A 128 -1.35 -15.19 -1.96
N ALA A 129 -0.24 -15.90 -1.77
CA ALA A 129 0.04 -16.58 -0.51
C ALA A 129 0.23 -15.60 0.66
N TRP A 130 0.99 -14.53 0.43
CA TRP A 130 1.17 -13.44 1.39
C TRP A 130 -0.17 -12.79 1.76
N ARG A 131 -0.99 -12.44 0.77
CA ARG A 131 -2.28 -11.79 0.99
C ARG A 131 -3.26 -12.70 1.74
N HIS A 132 -3.26 -14.00 1.43
CA HIS A 132 -4.05 -14.98 2.16
C HIS A 132 -3.66 -15.04 3.64
N SER A 133 -2.37 -15.15 3.95
CA SER A 133 -1.85 -15.13 5.32
C SER A 133 -2.19 -13.81 6.04
N GLN A 134 -2.11 -12.68 5.35
CA GLN A 134 -2.44 -11.38 5.91
C GLN A 134 -3.93 -11.27 6.27
N LEU A 135 -4.82 -11.75 5.41
CA LEU A 135 -6.26 -11.74 5.67
C LEU A 135 -6.64 -12.67 6.84
N GLN A 136 -5.98 -13.82 6.97
CA GLN A 136 -6.17 -14.71 8.13
C GLN A 136 -5.75 -14.03 9.44
N ARG A 137 -4.63 -13.31 9.45
CA ARG A 137 -4.19 -12.53 10.61
C ARG A 137 -5.16 -11.40 10.94
N LEU A 138 -5.61 -10.65 9.93
CA LEU A 138 -6.61 -9.62 10.12
C LEU A 138 -7.89 -10.17 10.77
N GLN A 139 -8.37 -11.34 10.33
CA GLN A 139 -9.55 -11.97 10.95
C GLN A 139 -9.35 -12.25 12.45
N ALA A 140 -8.12 -12.57 12.88
CA ALA A 140 -7.81 -12.72 14.30
C ALA A 140 -7.73 -11.37 15.03
N ASP A 141 -7.22 -10.33 14.36
CA ASP A 141 -6.96 -9.02 14.95
C ASP A 141 -8.13 -8.02 14.79
N THR A 142 -9.23 -8.42 14.13
CA THR A 142 -10.34 -7.52 13.77
C THR A 142 -11.01 -6.92 15.00
N ASP A 143 -11.17 -7.70 16.08
CA ASP A 143 -11.84 -7.23 17.29
C ASP A 143 -11.06 -6.08 17.95
N GLU A 144 -9.73 -6.17 18.02
CA GLU A 144 -8.87 -5.12 18.58
C GLU A 144 -8.89 -3.85 17.73
N LEU A 145 -8.80 -4.01 16.40
CA LEU A 145 -8.87 -2.88 15.47
C LEU A 145 -10.22 -2.15 15.55
N VAL A 146 -11.33 -2.89 15.66
CA VAL A 146 -12.68 -2.31 15.79
C VAL A 146 -12.83 -1.55 17.11
N ILE A 147 -12.32 -2.10 18.21
CA ILE A 147 -12.34 -1.47 19.54
C ILE A 147 -11.54 -0.16 19.51
N GLU A 148 -10.31 -0.18 18.99
CA GLU A 148 -9.47 1.02 18.94
C GLU A 148 -10.07 2.08 18.01
N MET A 149 -10.59 1.69 16.84
CA MET A 149 -11.24 2.62 15.91
C MET A 149 -12.46 3.29 16.54
N THR A 150 -13.28 2.52 17.28
CA THR A 150 -14.44 3.06 17.99
C THR A 150 -14.01 3.99 19.12
N THR A 151 -12.98 3.62 19.87
CA THR A 151 -12.43 4.43 20.96
C THR A 151 -11.91 5.77 20.44
N VAL A 152 -11.09 5.76 19.40
CA VAL A 152 -10.53 6.97 18.79
C VAL A 152 -11.63 7.83 18.14
N GLY A 153 -12.61 7.20 17.49
CA GLY A 153 -13.76 7.90 16.92
C GLY A 153 -14.60 8.64 17.98
N ASN A 154 -14.87 7.98 19.10
CA ASN A 154 -15.59 8.58 20.23
C ASN A 154 -14.81 9.75 20.84
N LEU A 155 -13.50 9.59 21.08
CA LEU A 155 -12.65 10.67 21.59
C LEU A 155 -12.64 11.89 20.66
N ALA A 156 -12.49 11.68 19.35
CA ALA A 156 -12.52 12.76 18.37
C ALA A 156 -13.89 13.49 18.37
N GLN A 157 -14.99 12.76 18.52
CA GLN A 157 -16.33 13.35 18.60
C GLN A 157 -16.52 14.16 19.89
N GLU A 158 -16.03 13.65 21.02
CA GLU A 158 -16.05 14.36 22.31
C GLU A 158 -15.27 15.68 22.23
N HIS A 159 -14.13 15.71 21.54
CA HIS A 159 -13.34 16.92 21.32
C HIS A 159 -14.11 17.97 20.50
N ILE A 160 -14.78 17.54 19.43
CA ILE A 160 -15.64 18.41 18.61
C ILE A 160 -16.77 19.00 19.47
N ASP A 161 -17.43 18.17 20.29
CA ASP A 161 -18.55 18.62 21.10
C ASP A 161 -18.09 19.53 22.26
N ALA A 162 -16.90 19.31 22.81
CA ALA A 162 -16.29 20.20 23.80
C ALA A 162 -15.98 21.59 23.21
N ALA A 163 -15.44 21.65 21.99
CA ALA A 163 -15.21 22.89 21.27
C ALA A 163 -16.53 23.64 21.01
N ARG A 164 -17.60 22.94 20.59
CA ARG A 164 -18.95 23.53 20.40
C ARG A 164 -19.53 24.13 21.68
N ARG A 165 -19.19 23.57 22.86
CA ARG A 165 -19.60 24.08 24.18
C ARG A 165 -18.72 25.23 24.68
N GLY A 166 -17.72 25.68 23.92
CA GLY A 166 -16.78 26.73 24.34
C GLY A 166 -15.72 26.27 25.34
N ALA A 167 -15.50 24.96 25.47
CA ALA A 167 -14.48 24.36 26.33
C ALA A 167 -13.52 23.51 25.48
N PRO A 168 -12.70 24.13 24.61
CA PRO A 168 -11.82 23.37 23.72
C PRO A 168 -10.81 22.55 24.51
N VAL A 169 -10.57 21.33 24.04
CA VAL A 169 -9.61 20.39 24.61
C VAL A 169 -8.17 20.92 24.42
N PRO A 170 -7.24 20.69 25.37
CA PRO A 170 -5.84 21.10 25.20
C PRO A 170 -5.22 20.57 23.89
N LEU A 171 -4.41 21.38 23.24
CA LEU A 171 -3.80 21.05 21.93
C LEU A 171 -2.94 19.77 21.97
N ALA A 172 -2.25 19.51 23.08
CA ALA A 172 -1.47 18.28 23.26
C ALA A 172 -2.36 17.03 23.18
N GLU A 173 -3.54 17.06 23.80
CA GLU A 173 -4.47 15.94 23.78
C GLU A 173 -5.11 15.76 22.39
N GLN A 174 -5.38 16.86 21.67
CA GLN A 174 -5.83 16.79 20.27
C GLN A 174 -4.79 16.11 19.37
N ILE A 175 -3.50 16.43 19.57
CA ILE A 175 -2.40 15.78 18.84
C ILE A 175 -2.31 14.29 19.16
N ASP A 176 -2.45 13.90 20.42
CA ASP A 176 -2.41 12.50 20.82
C ASP A 176 -3.56 11.69 20.18
N VAL A 177 -4.77 12.24 20.15
CA VAL A 177 -5.92 11.63 19.46
C VAL A 177 -5.68 11.56 17.95
N ALA A 178 -5.14 12.61 17.33
CA ALA A 178 -4.82 12.63 15.90
C ALA A 178 -3.75 11.58 15.53
N ARG A 179 -2.72 11.39 16.37
CA ARG A 179 -1.70 10.35 16.20
C ARG A 179 -2.28 8.95 16.29
N ARG A 180 -3.14 8.68 17.28
CA ARG A 180 -3.83 7.39 17.40
C ARG A 180 -4.72 7.12 16.19
N ARG A 181 -5.45 8.13 15.72
CA ARG A 181 -6.28 8.03 14.51
C ARG A 181 -5.44 7.69 13.28
N LEU A 182 -4.32 8.37 13.09
CA LEU A 182 -3.39 8.08 12.00
C LEU A 182 -2.85 6.64 12.08
N ALA A 183 -2.48 6.18 13.28
CA ALA A 183 -2.00 4.81 13.47
C ALA A 183 -3.06 3.76 13.07
N VAL A 184 -4.32 3.97 13.45
CA VAL A 184 -5.45 3.10 13.03
C VAL A 184 -5.62 3.09 11.50
N HIS A 185 -5.55 4.25 10.85
CA HIS A 185 -5.71 4.31 9.39
C HIS A 185 -4.53 3.69 8.63
N ARG A 186 -3.29 3.83 9.14
CA ARG A 186 -2.12 3.13 8.60
C ARG A 186 -2.28 1.62 8.67
N LEU A 187 -2.75 1.11 9.81
CA LEU A 187 -3.02 -0.31 9.98
C LEU A 187 -4.11 -0.79 9.00
N ARG A 188 -5.17 0.00 8.80
CA ARG A 188 -6.20 -0.29 7.78
C ARG A 188 -5.64 -0.34 6.36
N VAL A 189 -4.74 0.58 6.01
CA VAL A 189 -4.04 0.59 4.72
C VAL A 189 -3.17 -0.66 4.56
N ASP A 190 -2.41 -1.01 5.59
CA ASP A 190 -1.57 -2.20 5.56
C ASP A 190 -2.40 -3.45 5.30
N HIS A 191 -3.56 -3.57 5.95
CA HIS A 191 -4.51 -4.65 5.75
C HIS A 191 -5.35 -4.55 4.47
N GLY A 192 -5.20 -3.48 3.69
CA GLY A 192 -5.90 -3.34 2.42
C GLY A 192 -7.39 -3.08 2.56
N ALA A 193 -7.81 -2.39 3.62
CA ALA A 193 -9.21 -2.03 3.80
C ALA A 193 -9.63 -1.01 2.72
N PRO A 194 -10.82 -1.15 2.10
CA PRO A 194 -11.27 -0.21 1.07
C PRO A 194 -11.34 1.23 1.59
N GLY A 195 -10.92 2.19 0.76
CA GLY A 195 -10.95 3.63 1.07
C GLY A 195 -9.94 4.09 2.13
N SER A 196 -9.15 3.17 2.69
CA SER A 196 -8.25 3.47 3.81
C SER A 196 -7.13 4.44 3.46
N ALA A 197 -6.67 4.49 2.21
CA ALA A 197 -5.65 5.46 1.78
C ALA A 197 -6.15 6.91 1.88
N LEU A 198 -7.41 7.16 1.51
CA LEU A 198 -8.00 8.49 1.64
C LEU A 198 -8.13 8.87 3.13
N ASP A 199 -8.68 7.95 3.94
CA ASP A 199 -8.82 8.16 5.39
C ASP A 199 -7.47 8.43 6.08
N GLN A 200 -6.40 7.73 5.65
CA GLN A 200 -5.04 7.95 6.14
C GLN A 200 -4.58 9.38 5.78
N ASN A 201 -4.71 9.80 4.52
CA ASN A 201 -4.28 11.12 4.07
C ASN A 201 -5.02 12.25 4.80
N GLU A 202 -6.32 12.08 5.06
CA GLU A 202 -7.09 13.02 5.88
C GLU A 202 -6.55 13.09 7.31
N ALA A 203 -6.27 11.94 7.94
CA ALA A 203 -5.71 11.91 9.29
C ALA A 203 -4.30 12.53 9.36
N GLU A 204 -3.45 12.31 8.35
CA GLU A 204 -2.13 12.96 8.24
C GLU A 204 -2.25 14.48 8.10
N THR A 205 -3.22 14.95 7.30
CA THR A 205 -3.47 16.39 7.12
C THR A 205 -3.89 17.04 8.43
N VAL A 206 -4.79 16.39 9.20
CA VAL A 206 -5.23 16.88 10.51
C VAL A 206 -4.06 16.94 11.49
N LEU A 207 -3.27 15.87 11.60
CA LEU A 207 -2.13 15.84 12.52
C LEU A 207 -1.12 16.93 12.19
N ARG A 208 -0.78 17.10 10.92
CA ARG A 208 0.16 18.13 10.46
C ARG A 208 -0.32 19.54 10.84
N GLY A 209 -1.60 19.84 10.61
CA GLY A 209 -2.17 21.14 10.97
C GLY A 209 -2.08 21.44 12.48
N LEU A 210 -2.30 20.43 13.33
CA LEU A 210 -2.16 20.58 14.78
C LEU A 210 -0.69 20.78 15.21
N GLU A 211 0.25 20.08 14.58
CA GLU A 211 1.69 20.23 14.87
C GLU A 211 2.22 21.59 14.43
N GLU A 212 1.77 22.10 13.28
CA GLU A 212 2.08 23.46 12.81
C GLU A 212 1.52 24.54 13.76
N GLU A 213 0.32 24.34 14.31
CA GLU A 213 -0.26 25.24 15.32
C GLU A 213 0.57 25.27 16.61
N VAL A 214 1.09 24.12 17.06
CA VAL A 214 2.01 24.06 18.21
C VAL A 214 3.29 24.84 17.94
N ALA A 215 3.90 24.64 16.77
CA ALA A 215 5.11 25.34 16.38
C ALA A 215 4.90 26.86 16.38
N ALA A 216 3.82 27.34 15.76
CA ALA A 216 3.48 28.76 15.71
C ALA A 216 3.26 29.38 17.12
N ARG A 217 2.67 28.62 18.06
CA ARG A 217 2.47 29.08 19.44
C ARG A 217 3.75 29.03 20.28
N GLY A 218 4.66 28.11 19.98
CA GLY A 218 5.99 28.02 20.59
C GLY A 218 6.84 29.24 20.23
N ASP A 219 6.85 29.61 18.95
CA ASP A 219 7.59 30.77 18.44
C ASP A 219 7.07 32.11 19.00
N ALA A 220 5.76 32.21 19.27
CA ALA A 220 5.18 33.41 19.88
C ALA A 220 5.52 33.59 21.38
N ARG A 221 6.13 32.59 22.03
CA ARG A 221 6.52 32.63 23.45
C ARG A 221 8.04 32.76 23.65
N ALA A 222 8.84 32.65 22.59
CA ALA A 222 10.30 32.80 22.61
C ALA A 222 10.72 34.25 22.30
#